data_AF-Q9XCF4-F1
#
_entry.id   AF-Q9XCF4-F1
#
_cell.length_a   1.000
_cell.length_b   1.000
_cell.length_c   1.000
_cell.angle_alpha   90.00
_cell.angle_beta   90.00
_cell.angle_gamma   90.00
#
_symmetry.space_group_name_H-M   'P 1'
#
loop_
_entity.id
_entity.type
_entity.pdbx_description
1 polymer ?
#
loop_
_entity_poly.entity_id
_entity_poly.type
_entity_poly.pdbx_seq_one_letter_code
_entity_poly.pdbx_strand_id
1 'polypeptide(L)'
;MQLDVRATETARAWIRVKGVQWSNPTYGPGPTTHSRKDRTLADRLAVDVASWALLVDHRLAPIQQSRPRRGGRNLGTTFVGFLKRLWIPLVIVAVVVAGGLTVSRLHGIFGSEKRPSYADTRQQDTKPFNPKHVKYEVFGPAGAMADISYFDANGEPQHINGVELPWTFDISTTLPSIVGNVVAQGNSDSLGCRILVDGVVKTERISHELNAFTYCVLTAT
;
A
#
# COMPACT_ATOMS: atom_id res chain seq x y z
N MET A 1 1.52 -36.89 -45.49
CA MET A 1 2.37 -36.50 -44.34
C MET A 1 3.46 -35.58 -44.85
N GLN A 2 3.13 -34.33 -45.21
CA GLN A 2 4.05 -33.44 -45.96
C GLN A 2 3.72 -31.94 -45.82
N LEU A 3 2.83 -31.57 -44.90
CA LEU A 3 2.38 -30.19 -44.72
C LEU A 3 3.07 -29.44 -43.57
N ASP A 4 3.87 -30.12 -42.74
CA ASP A 4 4.46 -29.51 -41.53
C ASP A 4 5.87 -28.92 -41.75
N VAL A 5 6.58 -29.30 -42.82
CA VAL A 5 7.99 -28.91 -43.01
C VAL A 5 8.13 -27.48 -43.52
N ARG A 6 7.14 -26.96 -44.26
CA ARG A 6 7.21 -25.60 -44.85
C ARG A 6 6.97 -24.47 -43.85
N ALA A 7 6.34 -24.76 -42.71
CA ALA A 7 6.08 -23.75 -41.67
C ALA A 7 7.29 -23.52 -40.75
N THR A 8 8.22 -24.48 -40.68
CA THR A 8 9.39 -24.40 -39.79
C THR A 8 10.57 -23.64 -40.40
N GLU A 9 10.63 -23.50 -41.73
CA GLU A 9 11.72 -22.80 -42.42
C GLU A 9 11.55 -21.26 -42.44
N THR A 10 10.32 -20.75 -42.48
CA THR A 10 10.05 -19.30 -42.47
C THR A 10 10.31 -18.65 -41.11
N ALA A 11 10.20 -19.38 -40.01
CA ALA A 11 10.54 -18.89 -38.67
C ALA A 11 12.05 -18.78 -38.43
N ARG A 12 12.86 -19.66 -39.05
CA ARG A 12 14.33 -19.62 -38.93
C ARG A 12 14.97 -18.50 -39.74
N ALA A 13 14.30 -17.99 -40.78
CA ALA A 13 14.81 -16.90 -41.61
C ALA A 13 14.73 -15.53 -40.91
N TRP A 14 13.73 -15.29 -40.06
CA TRP A 14 13.62 -14.04 -39.30
C TRP A 14 14.64 -13.91 -38.15
N ILE A 15 15.10 -15.03 -37.59
CA ILE A 15 16.01 -15.05 -36.44
C ILE A 15 17.46 -14.67 -36.84
N ARG A 16 17.82 -14.73 -38.13
CA ARG A 16 19.19 -14.49 -38.61
C ARG A 16 19.49 -13.03 -39.00
N VAL A 17 18.48 -12.15 -39.11
CA VAL A 17 18.65 -10.79 -39.68
C VAL A 17 18.86 -9.71 -38.62
N LYS A 18 18.57 -9.96 -37.33
CA LYS A 18 18.93 -9.05 -36.25
C LYS A 18 20.11 -9.61 -35.48
N GLY A 19 21.32 -9.18 -35.85
CA GLY A 19 22.58 -9.45 -35.16
C GLY A 19 22.61 -8.86 -33.75
N VAL A 20 21.82 -9.44 -32.85
CA VAL A 20 21.82 -9.14 -31.42
C VAL A 20 22.36 -10.37 -30.72
N GLN A 21 23.69 -10.37 -30.54
CA GLN A 21 24.41 -11.36 -29.77
C GLN A 21 24.17 -11.08 -28.28
N TRP A 22 23.13 -11.67 -27.70
CA TRP A 22 22.98 -11.71 -26.25
C TRP A 22 23.85 -12.82 -25.69
N SER A 23 24.97 -12.45 -25.08
CA SER A 23 25.71 -13.32 -24.16
C SER A 23 24.86 -13.57 -22.93
N ASN A 24 24.50 -14.83 -22.67
CA ASN A 24 23.80 -15.27 -21.47
C ASN A 24 24.70 -15.12 -20.22
N PRO A 25 24.27 -14.42 -19.16
CA PRO A 25 24.77 -14.64 -17.82
C PRO A 25 23.98 -15.79 -17.17
N THR A 26 24.67 -16.86 -16.82
CA THR A 26 24.17 -17.94 -15.97
C THR A 26 23.84 -17.40 -14.58
N TYR A 27 22.55 -17.23 -14.28
CA TYR A 27 22.04 -16.95 -12.93
C TYR A 27 21.83 -18.28 -12.20
N GLY A 28 22.53 -18.48 -11.08
CA GLY A 28 22.24 -19.56 -10.13
C GLY A 28 20.97 -19.24 -9.32
N PRO A 29 20.22 -20.25 -8.86
CA PRO A 29 18.97 -20.03 -8.14
C PRO A 29 19.25 -19.51 -6.73
N GLY A 30 18.78 -18.28 -6.45
CA GLY A 30 18.74 -17.70 -5.11
C GLY A 30 17.71 -18.38 -4.20
N PRO A 31 17.84 -18.22 -2.87
CA PRO A 31 16.93 -18.82 -1.90
C PRO A 31 15.52 -18.21 -2.00
N THR A 32 14.54 -19.10 -2.08
CA THR A 32 13.11 -18.80 -2.16
C THR A 32 12.62 -18.13 -0.87
N THR A 33 12.45 -16.81 -0.92
CA THR A 33 11.65 -16.09 0.08
C THR A 33 10.21 -16.57 -0.03
N HIS A 34 9.73 -17.25 1.00
CA HIS A 34 8.32 -17.60 1.17
C HIS A 34 7.52 -16.29 1.23
N SER A 35 6.96 -15.88 0.10
CA SER A 35 6.06 -14.73 0.01
C SER A 35 4.83 -15.04 0.85
N ARG A 36 4.87 -14.61 2.12
CA ARG A 36 3.72 -14.52 3.00
C ARG A 36 2.81 -13.50 2.36
N LYS A 37 1.82 -13.99 1.62
CA LYS A 37 0.75 -13.23 1.00
C LYS A 37 -0.02 -12.50 2.11
N ASP A 38 0.47 -11.32 2.48
CA ASP A 38 -0.19 -10.40 3.39
C ASP A 38 -1.50 -9.99 2.73
N ARG A 39 -2.58 -10.61 3.22
CA ARG A 39 -3.94 -10.25 2.89
C ARG A 39 -4.14 -8.80 3.29
N THR A 40 -4.18 -7.94 2.28
CA THR A 40 -4.52 -6.54 2.37
C THR A 40 -5.80 -6.35 3.18
N LEU A 41 -5.79 -5.38 4.10
CA LEU A 41 -6.92 -4.94 4.93
C LEU A 41 -8.21 -4.63 4.13
N ALA A 42 -8.10 -4.42 2.81
CA ALA A 42 -9.23 -4.27 1.91
C ALA A 42 -10.14 -5.53 1.81
N ASP A 43 -9.59 -6.74 2.03
CA ASP A 43 -10.37 -7.99 2.00
C ASP A 43 -11.20 -8.21 3.28
N ARG A 44 -10.88 -7.53 4.38
CA ARG A 44 -11.61 -7.68 5.66
C ARG A 44 -12.86 -6.81 5.78
N LEU A 45 -13.00 -5.77 4.94
CA LEU A 45 -14.18 -4.89 4.97
C LEU A 45 -15.27 -5.31 3.97
N ALA A 46 -14.95 -6.15 2.99
CA ALA A 46 -15.93 -6.67 2.02
C ALA A 46 -16.89 -7.73 2.63
N VAL A 47 -16.57 -8.28 3.81
CA VAL A 47 -17.36 -9.33 4.45
C VAL A 47 -18.51 -8.77 5.30
N ASP A 48 -18.45 -7.52 5.76
CA ASP A 48 -19.49 -6.95 6.63
C ASP A 48 -20.73 -6.44 5.89
N VAL A 49 -20.59 -5.86 4.69
CA VAL A 49 -21.75 -5.28 3.98
C VAL A 49 -22.63 -6.35 3.32
N ALA A 50 -22.01 -7.42 2.79
CA ALA A 50 -22.75 -8.54 2.21
C ALA A 50 -23.47 -9.37 3.28
N SER A 51 -22.92 -9.45 4.50
CA SER A 51 -23.54 -10.17 5.63
C SER A 51 -24.77 -9.44 6.17
N TRP A 52 -24.75 -8.10 6.21
CA TRP A 52 -25.94 -7.31 6.59
C TRP A 52 -27.05 -7.35 5.54
N ALA A 53 -26.73 -7.42 4.24
CA ALA A 53 -27.74 -7.53 3.18
C ALA A 53 -28.48 -8.90 3.21
N LEU A 54 -27.79 -9.99 3.58
CA LEU A 54 -28.36 -11.33 3.64
C LEU A 54 -29.20 -11.60 4.90
N LEU A 55 -29.07 -10.77 5.95
CA LEU A 55 -29.86 -10.91 7.18
C LEU A 55 -31.25 -10.26 7.10
N VAL A 56 -31.49 -9.37 6.13
CA VAL A 56 -32.80 -8.73 5.93
C VAL A 56 -33.71 -9.53 4.97
N ASP A 57 -33.15 -10.47 4.20
CA ASP A 57 -33.86 -11.14 3.09
C ASP A 57 -34.34 -12.58 3.41
N HIS A 58 -34.54 -12.92 4.69
CA HIS A 58 -34.95 -14.28 5.10
C HIS A 58 -36.33 -14.41 5.78
N ARG A 59 -37.27 -13.48 5.52
CA ARG A 59 -38.69 -13.66 5.88
C ARG A 59 -39.65 -13.24 4.77
N LEU A 60 -39.39 -13.64 3.52
CA LEU A 60 -40.44 -13.70 2.49
C LEU A 60 -40.52 -15.12 1.92
N ALA A 61 -41.31 -15.95 2.59
CA ALA A 61 -41.78 -17.20 2.03
C ALA A 61 -42.64 -16.93 0.77
N PRO A 62 -42.56 -17.77 -0.27
CA PRO A 62 -43.39 -17.61 -1.45
C PRO A 62 -44.84 -17.96 -1.12
N ILE A 63 -45.69 -16.96 -0.93
CA ILE A 63 -47.15 -17.17 -0.89
C ILE A 63 -47.60 -17.47 -2.31
N GLN A 64 -48.01 -18.71 -2.53
CA GLN A 64 -48.73 -19.21 -3.70
C GLN A 64 -49.85 -18.24 -4.11
N GLN A 65 -49.77 -17.71 -5.32
CA GLN A 65 -50.86 -16.92 -5.93
C GLN A 65 -52.04 -17.85 -6.21
N SER A 66 -53.00 -17.90 -5.28
CA SER A 66 -54.29 -18.53 -5.48
C SER A 66 -55.14 -17.72 -6.47
N ARG A 67 -55.63 -18.41 -7.51
CA ARG A 67 -56.53 -17.87 -8.56
C ARG A 67 -57.71 -17.10 -7.95
N PRO A 68 -58.09 -15.92 -8.46
CA PRO A 68 -59.25 -15.22 -7.95
C PRO A 68 -60.53 -15.94 -8.40
N ARG A 69 -61.27 -16.52 -7.44
CA ARG A 69 -62.65 -16.96 -7.64
C ARG A 69 -63.59 -15.76 -7.56
N ARG A 70 -64.43 -15.68 -8.57
CA ARG A 70 -65.54 -14.74 -8.76
C ARG A 70 -66.51 -14.77 -7.57
N GLY A 71 -66.95 -13.58 -7.14
CA GLY A 71 -68.27 -13.38 -6.54
C GLY A 71 -68.29 -13.15 -5.03
N GLY A 72 -68.84 -12.00 -4.62
CA GLY A 72 -69.20 -11.74 -3.24
C GLY A 72 -69.21 -10.25 -2.92
N ARG A 73 -70.29 -9.56 -3.32
CA ARG A 73 -70.64 -8.22 -2.80
C ARG A 73 -70.75 -8.31 -1.28
N ASN A 74 -70.17 -7.36 -0.55
CA ASN A 74 -70.55 -6.84 0.79
C ASN A 74 -69.51 -5.73 1.14
N LEU A 75 -69.79 -4.46 0.83
CA LEU A 75 -70.39 -3.47 1.74
C LEU A 75 -69.56 -3.20 3.00
N GLY A 76 -68.83 -2.08 2.98
CA GLY A 76 -68.28 -1.40 4.15
C GLY A 76 -66.80 -1.65 4.46
N THR A 77 -65.89 -0.79 3.98
CA THR A 77 -64.58 -0.47 4.61
C THR A 77 -63.76 0.50 3.73
N THR A 78 -64.16 1.77 3.68
CA THR A 78 -63.40 2.82 2.98
C THR A 78 -62.27 3.44 3.81
N PHE A 79 -62.10 3.06 5.09
CA PHE A 79 -61.06 3.62 5.97
C PHE A 79 -59.81 2.75 6.18
N VAL A 80 -59.92 1.42 6.06
CA VAL A 80 -58.80 0.49 6.37
C VAL A 80 -57.76 0.43 5.22
N GLY A 81 -58.17 0.74 3.99
CA GLY A 81 -57.27 0.76 2.83
C GLY A 81 -56.29 1.94 2.83
N PHE A 82 -56.70 3.09 3.38
CA PHE A 82 -55.87 4.29 3.45
C PHE A 82 -54.77 4.15 4.52
N LEU A 83 -55.10 3.56 5.67
CA LEU A 83 -54.15 3.30 6.76
C LEU A 83 -52.98 2.39 6.33
N LYS A 84 -53.20 1.40 5.46
CA LYS A 84 -52.12 0.54 4.95
C LYS A 84 -51.20 1.24 3.94
N ARG A 85 -51.68 2.28 3.25
CA ARG A 85 -50.91 3.00 2.22
C ARG A 85 -50.16 4.22 2.77
N LEU A 86 -50.52 4.69 3.96
CA LEU A 86 -49.89 5.78 4.68
C LEU A 86 -48.67 5.37 5.54
N TRP A 87 -48.45 4.07 5.75
CA TRP A 87 -47.31 3.60 6.55
C TRP A 87 -45.97 3.91 5.88
N ILE A 88 -45.85 3.72 4.56
CA ILE A 88 -44.62 3.99 3.82
C ILE A 88 -44.18 5.46 3.91
N PRO A 89 -45.03 6.47 3.61
CA PRO A 89 -44.63 7.87 3.74
C PRO A 89 -44.34 8.25 5.19
N LEU A 90 -45.06 7.68 6.17
CA LEU A 90 -44.79 7.93 7.60
C LEU A 90 -43.39 7.43 8.01
N VAL A 91 -42.97 6.26 7.53
CA VAL A 91 -41.61 5.73 7.79
C VAL A 91 -40.56 6.61 7.12
N ILE A 92 -40.77 7.06 5.89
CA ILE A 92 -39.83 7.96 5.20
C ILE A 92 -39.63 9.25 6.01
N VAL A 93 -40.73 9.86 6.45
CA VAL A 93 -40.66 11.07 7.28
C VAL A 93 -39.92 10.80 8.59
N ALA A 94 -40.21 9.68 9.27
CA ALA A 94 -39.53 9.31 10.51
C ALA A 94 -38.01 9.14 10.31
N VAL A 95 -37.59 8.49 9.22
CA VAL A 95 -36.16 8.29 8.90
C VAL A 95 -35.48 9.63 8.57
N VAL A 96 -36.13 10.50 7.79
CA VAL A 96 -35.57 11.83 7.45
C VAL A 96 -35.42 12.70 8.70
N VAL A 97 -36.39 12.68 9.62
CA VAL A 97 -36.31 13.42 10.89
C VAL A 97 -35.20 12.87 11.77
N ALA A 98 -35.10 11.54 11.91
CA ALA A 98 -34.04 10.91 12.70
C ALA A 98 -32.64 11.19 12.13
N GLY A 99 -32.46 11.08 10.81
CA GLY A 99 -31.20 11.39 10.13
C GLY A 99 -30.83 12.87 10.19
N GLY A 100 -31.81 13.76 10.03
CA GLY A 100 -31.60 15.20 10.19
C GLY A 100 -31.17 15.57 11.61
N LEU A 101 -31.78 14.95 12.62
CA LEU A 101 -31.43 15.14 14.03
C LEU A 101 -30.01 14.65 14.35
N THR A 102 -29.58 13.50 13.85
CA THR A 102 -28.21 13.01 14.08
C THR A 102 -27.17 13.89 13.39
N VAL A 103 -27.38 14.28 12.13
CA VAL A 103 -26.45 15.16 11.38
C VAL A 103 -26.36 16.55 12.00
N SER A 104 -27.49 17.12 12.44
CA SER A 104 -27.51 18.43 13.10
C SER A 104 -26.84 18.40 14.48
N ARG A 105 -27.00 17.31 15.24
CA ARG A 105 -26.28 17.11 16.51
C ARG A 105 -24.77 16.97 16.32
N LEU A 106 -24.33 16.28 15.27
CA LEU A 106 -22.92 16.19 14.92
C LEU A 106 -22.37 17.56 14.53
N HIS A 107 -23.04 18.30 13.63
CA HIS A 107 -22.62 19.66 13.26
C HIS A 107 -22.69 20.65 14.43
N GLY A 108 -23.61 20.48 15.38
CA GLY A 108 -23.72 21.34 16.57
C GLY A 108 -22.53 21.20 17.52
N ILE A 109 -21.98 19.99 17.70
CA ILE A 109 -20.81 19.74 18.55
C ILE A 109 -19.52 20.25 17.88
N PHE A 110 -19.38 20.11 16.56
CA PHE A 110 -18.19 20.57 15.82
C PHE A 110 -18.25 22.06 15.39
N GLY A 111 -19.44 22.67 15.40
CA GLY A 111 -19.66 24.05 14.95
C GLY A 111 -19.86 25.08 16.07
N SER A 112 -20.04 24.66 17.32
CA SER A 112 -20.30 25.56 18.46
C SER A 112 -19.03 26.07 19.16
N GLU A 113 -17.86 25.47 18.90
CA GLU A 113 -16.62 26.06 19.39
C GLU A 113 -16.26 27.22 18.48
N LYS A 114 -16.40 28.44 19.03
CA LYS A 114 -15.70 29.63 18.52
C LYS A 114 -14.28 29.17 18.19
N ARG A 115 -13.94 29.14 16.90
CA ARG A 115 -12.59 28.81 16.45
C ARG A 115 -11.63 29.58 17.35
N PRO A 116 -10.82 28.94 18.21
CA PRO A 116 -9.82 29.69 18.94
C PRO A 116 -9.02 30.43 17.88
N SER A 117 -8.86 31.74 18.07
CA SER A 117 -8.01 32.57 17.25
C SER A 117 -6.55 32.13 17.46
N TYR A 118 -6.22 30.93 17.00
CA TYR A 118 -4.87 30.41 16.89
C TYR A 118 -4.24 30.90 15.58
N ALA A 119 -4.61 32.11 15.15
CA ALA A 119 -4.01 32.79 14.01
C ALA A 119 -2.92 33.78 14.43
N ASP A 120 -2.60 33.89 15.73
CA ASP A 120 -1.63 34.87 16.24
C ASP A 120 -0.57 34.26 17.18
N THR A 121 -0.03 33.10 16.78
CA THR A 121 1.25 32.60 17.34
C THR A 121 1.98 31.62 16.40
N ARG A 122 1.55 31.51 15.13
CA ARG A 122 2.07 30.53 14.14
C ARG A 122 3.23 31.04 13.27
N GLN A 123 4.01 32.00 13.75
CA GLN A 123 5.19 32.51 13.03
C GLN A 123 6.47 32.62 13.88
N GLN A 124 6.42 32.43 15.20
CA GLN A 124 7.57 32.71 16.07
C GLN A 124 8.28 31.50 16.69
N ASP A 125 7.99 30.28 16.25
CA ASP A 125 8.85 29.12 16.60
C ASP A 125 8.95 28.09 15.48
N THR A 126 8.98 28.56 14.22
CA THR A 126 9.55 27.73 13.15
C THR A 126 11.05 27.92 13.24
N LYS A 127 11.70 27.17 14.16
CA LYS A 127 13.15 27.02 14.10
C LYS A 127 13.54 26.68 12.65
N PRO A 128 14.64 27.25 12.14
CA PRO A 128 15.08 27.00 10.77
C PRO A 128 15.00 25.52 10.48
N PHE A 129 14.39 25.22 9.34
CA PHE A 129 14.24 23.90 8.74
C PHE A 129 15.66 23.38 8.48
N ASN A 130 16.36 22.95 9.53
CA ASN A 130 17.72 22.48 9.42
C ASN A 130 17.61 21.18 8.62
N PRO A 131 18.17 21.14 7.41
CA PRO A 131 18.19 19.91 6.65
C PRO A 131 18.92 18.87 7.50
N LYS A 132 18.26 17.73 7.74
CA LYS A 132 18.89 16.60 8.39
C LYS A 132 19.90 16.03 7.41
N HIS A 133 21.10 15.73 7.91
CA HIS A 133 22.17 15.12 7.13
C HIS A 133 22.21 13.63 7.42
N VAL A 134 21.90 12.81 6.42
CA VAL A 134 21.97 11.35 6.52
C VAL A 134 23.15 10.88 5.72
N LYS A 135 24.04 10.12 6.37
CA LYS A 135 25.26 9.62 5.77
C LYS A 135 25.26 8.10 5.79
N TYR A 136 25.39 7.50 4.62
CA TYR A 136 25.62 6.07 4.47
C TYR A 136 27.11 5.79 4.36
N GLU A 137 27.60 4.85 5.15
CA GLU A 137 28.98 4.40 5.10
C GLU A 137 29.01 2.88 5.03
N VAL A 138 29.74 2.35 4.05
CA VAL A 138 29.98 0.92 3.89
C VAL A 138 31.48 0.70 4.00
N PHE A 139 31.87 -0.19 4.92
CA PHE A 139 33.27 -0.45 5.23
C PHE A 139 33.58 -1.94 5.12
N GLY A 140 34.81 -2.23 4.72
CA GLY A 140 35.32 -3.59 4.55
C GLY A 140 36.85 -3.55 4.46
N PRO A 141 37.48 -4.70 4.19
CA PRO A 141 38.92 -4.79 3.94
C PRO A 141 39.36 -3.83 2.82
N ALA A 142 40.55 -3.24 2.97
CA ALA A 142 41.07 -2.29 1.98
C ALA A 142 41.22 -2.95 0.59
N GLY A 143 40.67 -2.31 -0.44
CA GLY A 143 40.69 -2.84 -1.82
C GLY A 143 39.64 -3.92 -2.10
N ALA A 144 38.73 -4.20 -1.17
CA ALA A 144 37.57 -5.04 -1.44
C ALA A 144 36.59 -4.32 -2.36
N MET A 145 35.94 -5.10 -3.24
CA MET A 145 34.92 -4.61 -4.16
C MET A 145 33.54 -5.04 -3.66
N ALA A 146 32.59 -4.11 -3.66
CA ALA A 146 31.22 -4.39 -3.30
C ALA A 146 30.21 -3.72 -4.24
N ASP A 147 29.10 -4.40 -4.45
CA ASP A 147 27.89 -3.88 -5.06
C ASP A 147 27.03 -3.29 -3.95
N ILE A 148 26.61 -2.03 -4.12
CA ILE A 148 25.90 -1.26 -3.09
C ILE A 148 24.56 -0.78 -3.65
N SER A 149 23.51 -0.98 -2.88
CA SER A 149 22.17 -0.46 -3.16
C SER A 149 21.73 0.45 -2.03
N TYR A 150 21.31 1.68 -2.34
CA TYR A 150 20.88 2.67 -1.35
C TYR A 150 19.70 3.49 -1.86
N PHE A 151 18.96 4.15 -0.97
CA PHE A 151 17.91 5.10 -1.35
C PHE A 151 18.42 6.53 -1.32
N ASP A 152 18.16 7.30 -2.36
CA ASP A 152 18.54 8.72 -2.47
C ASP A 152 17.63 9.65 -1.64
N ALA A 153 17.83 10.97 -1.77
CA ALA A 153 17.00 11.99 -1.12
C ALA A 153 15.51 11.92 -1.49
N ASN A 154 15.21 11.40 -2.69
CA ASN A 154 13.87 11.29 -3.26
C ASN A 154 13.20 9.94 -2.91
N GLY A 155 13.93 9.02 -2.26
CA GLY A 155 13.47 7.65 -2.02
C GLY A 155 13.53 6.76 -3.25
N GLU A 156 14.34 7.11 -4.25
CA GLU A 156 14.60 6.27 -5.42
C GLU A 156 15.79 5.34 -5.14
N PRO A 157 15.64 4.02 -5.39
CA PRO A 157 16.73 3.07 -5.19
C PRO A 157 17.81 3.26 -6.25
N GLN A 158 19.03 3.55 -5.80
CA GLN A 158 20.24 3.63 -6.61
C GLN A 158 21.09 2.38 -6.38
N HIS A 159 21.71 1.89 -7.46
CA HIS A 159 22.56 0.70 -7.42
C HIS A 159 23.87 0.95 -8.15
N ILE A 160 24.98 0.64 -7.49
CA ILE A 160 26.33 0.80 -8.01
C ILE A 160 27.09 -0.52 -7.87
N ASN A 161 27.79 -0.92 -8.92
CA ASN A 161 28.49 -2.20 -8.98
C ASN A 161 30.00 -2.02 -8.82
N GLY A 162 30.64 -2.95 -8.13
CA GLY A 162 32.09 -3.09 -8.06
C GLY A 162 32.80 -1.83 -7.59
N VAL A 163 32.34 -1.24 -6.48
CA VAL A 163 32.97 -0.05 -5.90
C VAL A 163 33.99 -0.45 -4.84
N GLU A 164 35.13 0.23 -4.85
CA GLU A 164 36.18 0.04 -3.85
C GLU A 164 35.74 0.54 -2.47
N LEU A 165 35.98 -0.28 -1.44
CA LEU A 165 35.71 0.07 -0.06
C LEU A 165 36.91 0.81 0.59
N PRO A 166 36.66 1.77 1.51
CA PRO A 166 35.36 2.18 2.05
C PRO A 166 34.60 3.18 1.17
N TRP A 167 33.27 3.03 1.10
CA TRP A 167 32.37 3.92 0.35
C TRP A 167 31.52 4.78 1.29
N THR A 168 31.22 6.01 0.88
CA THR A 168 30.44 6.97 1.67
C THR A 168 29.54 7.84 0.80
N PHE A 169 28.32 8.12 1.27
CA PHE A 169 27.35 8.98 0.59
C PHE A 169 26.58 9.85 1.59
N ASP A 170 26.48 11.15 1.32
CA ASP A 170 25.82 12.14 2.18
C ASP A 170 24.58 12.71 1.50
N ILE A 171 23.45 12.68 2.21
CA ILE A 171 22.14 13.11 1.76
C ILE A 171 21.64 14.19 2.72
N SER A 172 21.41 15.39 2.20
CA SER A 172 20.68 16.44 2.91
C SER A 172 19.20 16.37 2.58
N THR A 173 18.33 16.20 3.58
CA THR A 173 16.88 16.23 3.40
C THR A 173 16.20 17.14 4.39
N THR A 174 15.17 17.83 3.92
CA THR A 174 14.34 18.74 4.72
C THR A 174 13.16 18.02 5.36
N LEU A 175 12.93 16.74 5.03
CA LEU A 175 11.78 15.99 5.54
C LEU A 175 11.93 15.68 7.05
N PRO A 176 10.85 15.81 7.85
CA PRO A 176 10.90 15.55 9.28
C PRO A 176 11.12 14.06 9.59
N SER A 177 10.57 13.19 8.73
CA SER A 177 10.69 11.73 8.79
C SER A 177 11.52 11.22 7.62
N ILE A 178 12.47 10.33 7.90
CA ILE A 178 13.41 9.77 6.92
C ILE A 178 13.48 8.26 7.12
N VAL A 179 13.35 7.53 6.01
CA VAL A 179 13.62 6.10 5.95
C VAL A 179 14.87 5.91 5.10
N GLY A 180 15.89 5.31 5.70
CA GLY A 180 17.15 4.99 5.02
C GLY A 180 17.32 3.48 4.93
N ASN A 181 17.74 2.97 3.79
CA ASN A 181 18.14 1.58 3.63
C ASN A 181 19.36 1.51 2.73
N VAL A 182 20.39 0.82 3.20
CA VAL A 182 21.61 0.53 2.45
C VAL A 182 21.92 -0.95 2.56
N VAL A 183 22.24 -1.55 1.42
CA VAL A 183 22.62 -2.95 1.27
C VAL A 183 23.96 -3.00 0.56
N ALA A 184 24.86 -3.84 1.04
CA ALA A 184 26.15 -4.07 0.42
C ALA A 184 26.44 -5.57 0.31
N GLN A 185 26.88 -5.98 -0.87
CA GLN A 185 27.34 -7.34 -1.15
C GLN A 185 28.73 -7.26 -1.75
N GLY A 186 29.69 -7.99 -1.20
CA GLY A 186 31.07 -7.95 -1.68
C GLY A 186 31.73 -9.32 -1.65
N ASN A 187 32.94 -9.37 -2.18
CA ASN A 187 33.77 -10.58 -2.22
C ASN A 187 34.68 -10.73 -1.00
N SER A 188 34.49 -9.91 0.04
CA SER A 188 35.32 -9.91 1.24
C SER A 188 34.75 -10.81 2.33
N ASP A 189 35.64 -11.20 3.26
CA ASP A 189 35.31 -12.05 4.42
C ASP A 189 34.58 -11.28 5.55
N SER A 190 34.53 -9.96 5.44
CA SER A 190 33.82 -9.09 6.36
C SER A 190 33.30 -7.85 5.63
N LEU A 191 32.09 -7.43 5.98
CA LEU A 191 31.49 -6.19 5.50
C LEU A 191 30.65 -5.57 6.61
N GLY A 192 30.73 -4.25 6.70
CA GLY A 192 29.91 -3.46 7.60
C GLY A 192 29.19 -2.33 6.87
N CYS A 193 28.04 -1.97 7.42
CA CYS A 193 27.32 -0.77 7.06
C CYS A 193 27.06 0.04 8.32
N ARG A 194 27.05 1.37 8.19
CA ARG A 194 26.52 2.28 9.20
C ARG A 194 25.75 3.41 8.55
N ILE A 195 24.74 3.88 9.26
CA ILE A 195 23.96 5.06 8.88
C ILE A 195 24.11 6.08 9.99
N LEU A 196 24.58 7.27 9.64
CA LEU A 196 24.69 8.41 10.54
C LEU A 196 23.59 9.41 10.23
N VAL A 197 22.99 9.98 11.27
CA VAL A 197 22.07 11.11 11.16
C VAL A 197 22.64 12.24 11.99
N ASP A 198 22.90 13.38 11.36
CA ASP A 198 23.52 14.55 11.98
C ASP A 198 24.83 14.20 12.72
N GLY A 199 25.63 13.30 12.11
CA GLY A 199 26.90 12.82 12.66
C GLY A 199 26.78 11.75 13.75
N VAL A 200 25.56 11.36 14.15
CA VAL A 200 25.33 10.32 15.16
C VAL A 200 24.99 8.99 14.48
N VAL A 201 25.74 7.94 14.80
CA VAL A 201 25.46 6.57 14.33
C VAL A 201 24.10 6.13 14.87
N LYS A 202 23.15 5.86 13.97
CA LYS A 202 21.81 5.36 14.33
C LYS A 202 21.69 3.87 14.18
N THR A 203 22.37 3.31 13.19
CA THR A 203 22.43 1.87 12.97
C THR A 203 23.80 1.51 12.43
N GLU A 204 24.32 0.38 12.89
CA GLU A 204 25.58 -0.20 12.45
C GLU A 204 25.42 -1.72 12.50
N ARG A 205 25.86 -2.38 11.43
CA ARG A 205 25.91 -3.84 11.36
C ARG A 205 27.14 -4.29 10.63
N ILE A 206 27.71 -5.40 11.10
CA ILE A 206 28.91 -6.02 10.56
C ILE A 206 28.61 -7.51 10.42
N SER A 207 28.92 -8.06 9.26
CA SER A 207 28.79 -9.48 8.93
C SER A 207 30.16 -10.05 8.60
N HIS A 208 30.38 -11.31 8.95
CA HIS A 208 31.66 -12.03 8.82
C HIS A 208 31.44 -13.36 8.10
N GLU A 209 31.40 -13.34 6.78
CA GLU A 209 31.15 -14.51 5.94
C GLU A 209 31.99 -14.45 4.66
N LEU A 210 32.27 -15.60 4.06
CA LEU A 210 32.83 -15.70 2.71
C LEU A 210 31.81 -15.13 1.72
N ASN A 211 32.18 -14.08 0.99
CA ASN A 211 31.26 -13.20 0.26
C ASN A 211 30.22 -12.55 1.18
N ALA A 212 30.71 -11.74 2.12
CA ALA A 212 29.87 -11.10 3.11
C ALA A 212 28.74 -10.27 2.47
N PHE A 213 27.60 -10.27 3.14
CA PHE A 213 26.43 -9.49 2.79
C PHE A 213 25.96 -8.74 4.03
N THR A 214 25.70 -7.45 3.93
CA THR A 214 25.22 -6.64 5.04
C THR A 214 24.11 -5.69 4.61
N TYR A 215 23.23 -5.36 5.56
CA TYR A 215 22.15 -4.42 5.36
C TYR A 215 21.92 -3.57 6.61
N CYS A 216 21.63 -2.30 6.40
CA CYS A 216 21.31 -1.34 7.44
C CYS A 216 20.01 -0.64 7.08
N VAL A 217 19.07 -0.64 8.02
CA VAL A 217 17.78 0.05 7.89
C VAL A 217 17.65 1.06 9.00
N LEU A 218 17.17 2.23 8.65
CA LEU A 218 16.89 3.34 9.54
C LEU A 218 15.45 3.80 9.34
N THR A 219 14.72 3.91 10.45
CA THR A 219 13.43 4.60 10.50
C THR A 219 13.57 5.71 11.54
N ALA A 220 13.52 6.97 11.11
CA ALA A 220 13.55 8.12 12.00
C ALA A 220 12.32 9.00 11.76
N THR A 221 11.45 9.11 12.75
CA THR A 221 10.21 9.92 12.73
C THR A 221 10.28 11.07 13.73
#